data_AF-A0A1Q9NVG0-F1
#
_entry.id   AF-A0A1Q9NVG0-F1
#
_cell.length_a   1.000
_cell.length_b   1.000
_cell.length_c   1.000
_cell.angle_alpha   90.00
_cell.angle_beta   90.00
_cell.angle_gamma   90.00
#
_symmetry.space_group_name_H-M   'P 1'
#
loop_
_entity.id
_entity.type
_entity.pdbx_description
1 polymer ?
#
loop_
_entity_poly.entity_id
_entity_poly.type
_entity_poly.pdbx_seq_one_letter_code
_entity_poly.pdbx_strand_id
1 'polypeptide(L)' 'MSSREQEIAKIAKMYTKYLNGPLGRGVMDHLKEGESFKIRSQNEMVEIIKREGKAVVKILESPTTEANNDTDRLSNLH' A
#
# COMPACT_ATOMS: atom_id res chain seq x y z
N MET A 1 16.83 -6.65 -5.19
CA MET A 1 15.56 -5.90 -5.25
C MET A 1 15.16 -5.72 -6.69
N SER A 2 13.92 -6.07 -7.03
CA SER A 2 13.32 -5.88 -8.35
C SER A 2 13.15 -4.38 -8.67
N SER A 3 13.13 -4.01 -9.96
CA SER A 3 12.84 -2.64 -10.40
C SER A 3 11.53 -2.11 -9.83
N ARG A 4 10.52 -2.99 -9.67
CA ARG A 4 9.22 -2.67 -9.08
C ARG A 4 9.34 -2.28 -7.61
N GLU A 5 10.09 -3.02 -6.81
CA GLU A 5 10.30 -2.73 -5.38
C GLU A 5 10.99 -1.38 -5.18
N GLN A 6 11.93 -1.03 -6.07
CA GLN A 6 12.63 0.25 -6.05
C GLN A 6 11.71 1.42 -6.36
N GLU A 7 10.82 1.26 -7.33
CA GLU A 7 9.83 2.27 -7.70
C GLU A 7 8.83 2.53 -6.57
N ILE A 8 8.30 1.45 -5.97
CA ILE A 8 7.38 1.57 -4.84
C ILE A 8 8.08 2.22 -3.63
N ALA A 9 9.32 1.83 -3.34
CA ALA A 9 10.10 2.45 -2.26
C ALA A 9 10.32 3.95 -2.50
N LYS A 10 10.54 4.35 -3.76
CA LYS A 10 10.66 5.76 -4.15
C LYS A 10 9.34 6.52 -3.93
N ILE A 11 8.20 5.91 -4.30
CA ILE A 11 6.87 6.47 -4.07
C ILE A 11 6.59 6.64 -2.56
N ALA A 12 6.82 5.58 -1.77
CA ALA A 12 6.62 5.63 -0.32
C ALA A 12 7.48 6.71 0.35
N LYS A 13 8.74 6.85 -0.08
CA LYS A 13 9.66 7.90 0.40
C LYS A 13 9.17 9.31 0.03
N MET A 14 8.65 9.49 -1.18
CA MET A 14 8.10 10.76 -1.65
C MET A 14 6.89 11.16 -0.80
N TYR A 15 5.91 10.26 -0.61
CA TYR A 15 4.74 10.53 0.21
C TYR A 15 5.10 10.79 1.67
N THR A 16 6.04 10.03 2.24
CA THR A 16 6.54 10.25 3.60
C THR A 16 7.10 11.65 3.75
N LYS A 17 7.94 12.10 2.80
CA LYS A 17 8.52 13.45 2.82
C LYS A 17 7.46 14.53 2.66
N TYR A 18 6.52 14.33 1.75
CA TYR A 18 5.47 15.30 1.45
C TYR A 18 4.52 15.50 2.62
N LEU A 19 3.99 14.40 3.18
CA LEU A 19 2.98 14.42 4.23
C LEU A 19 3.53 14.93 5.57
N ASN A 20 4.81 14.68 5.84
CA ASN A 20 5.49 15.23 7.02
C ASN A 20 6.09 16.64 6.76
N GLY A 21 5.88 17.20 5.58
CA GLY A 21 6.30 18.56 5.21
C GLY A 21 5.20 19.61 5.43
N PRO A 22 5.49 20.89 5.17
CA PRO A 22 4.56 22.00 5.38
C PRO A 22 3.25 21.84 4.60
N LEU A 23 3.33 21.29 3.38
CA LEU A 23 2.16 21.06 2.50
C LEU A 23 1.30 19.89 2.98
N GLY A 24 1.93 18.90 3.62
CA GLY A 24 1.26 17.71 4.14
C GLY A 24 0.54 17.92 5.47
N ARG A 25 0.92 18.95 6.23
CA ARG A 25 0.35 19.26 7.54
C ARG A 25 -1.17 19.37 7.49
N GLY A 26 -1.72 20.03 6.47
CA GLY A 26 -3.18 20.12 6.30
C GLY A 26 -3.84 18.75 6.25
N VAL A 27 -3.31 17.80 5.49
CA VAL A 27 -3.84 16.41 5.45
C VAL A 27 -3.70 15.73 6.81
N MET A 28 -2.53 15.88 7.45
CA MET A 28 -2.25 15.23 8.73
C MET A 28 -3.07 15.78 9.90
N ASP A 29 -3.46 17.05 9.86
CA ASP A 29 -4.29 17.67 10.89
C ASP A 29 -5.74 17.16 10.86
N HIS A 30 -6.23 16.74 9.69
CA HIS A 30 -7.56 16.16 9.53
C HIS A 30 -7.62 14.66 9.90
N LEU A 31 -6.47 13.98 9.92
CA LEU A 31 -6.38 12.59 10.35
C LEU A 31 -6.34 12.51 11.88
N LYS A 32 -7.17 11.64 12.44
CA LYS A 32 -7.04 11.24 13.84
C LYS A 32 -5.83 10.33 14.01
N GLU A 33 -5.30 10.32 15.22
CA GLU A 33 -4.20 9.41 15.57
C GLU A 33 -4.64 7.95 15.37
N GLY A 34 -3.81 7.15 14.69
CA GLY A 34 -4.13 5.78 14.30
C GLY A 34 -5.03 5.64 13.06
N GLU A 35 -5.60 6.73 12.56
CA GLU A 35 -6.39 6.71 11.32
C GLU A 35 -5.51 6.49 10.10
N SER A 36 -6.05 5.78 9.12
CA SER A 36 -5.31 5.40 7.92
C SER A 36 -6.15 5.51 6.66
N PHE A 37 -5.50 5.82 5.55
CA PHE A 37 -6.09 5.75 4.22
C PHE A 37 -5.15 5.03 3.26
N LYS A 38 -5.73 4.44 2.22
CA LYS A 38 -5.00 3.67 1.21
C LYS A 38 -5.08 4.37 -0.13
N ILE A 39 -3.93 4.55 -0.76
CA ILE A 39 -3.83 5.02 -2.14
C ILE A 39 -3.56 3.80 -3.01
N ARG A 40 -4.43 3.56 -3.99
CA ARG A 40 -4.21 2.55 -5.03
C ARG A 40 -3.71 3.27 -6.29
N SER A 41 -2.52 2.90 -6.74
CA SER A 41 -1.96 3.34 -8.03
C SER A 41 -1.79 2.10 -8.89
N GLN A 42 -2.58 1.97 -9.98
CA GLN A 42 -2.57 0.85 -10.94
C GLN A 42 -2.40 -0.56 -10.31
N ASN A 43 -1.16 -0.99 -10.01
CA ASN A 43 -0.82 -2.30 -9.45
C ASN A 43 -0.26 -2.27 -8.02
N GLU A 44 -0.35 -1.14 -7.34
CA GLU A 44 0.33 -0.86 -6.08
C GLU A 44 -0.64 -0.25 -5.08
N MET A 45 -0.49 -0.61 -3.82
CA MET A 45 -1.26 -0.04 -2.74
C MET A 45 -0.32 0.44 -1.65
N VAL A 46 -0.50 1.70 -1.26
CA VAL A 46 0.24 2.32 -0.16
C VAL A 46 -0.75 2.70 0.92
N GLU A 47 -0.49 2.28 2.15
CA GLU A 47 -1.24 2.66 3.32
C GLU A 47 -0.51 3.79 4.05
N ILE A 48 -1.22 4.85 4.35
CA ILE A 48 -0.71 6.00 5.08
C ILE A 48 -1.45 6.05 6.41
N ILE A 49 -0.71 6.06 7.50
CA ILE A 49 -1.24 6.05 8.87
C ILE A 49 -0.67 7.24 9.63
N LYS A 50 -1.50 7.93 10.42
CA LYS A 50 -0.99 8.88 11.40
C LYS A 50 -0.50 8.13 12.65
N ARG A 51 0.80 8.24 12.94
CA ARG A 51 1.43 7.73 14.16
C ARG A 51 2.28 8.81 14.82
N GLU A 52 2.00 9.10 16.08
CA GLU A 52 2.67 10.11 16.90
C GLU A 52 2.71 11.48 16.18
N GLY A 53 1.59 11.86 15.56
CA GLY A 53 1.49 13.10 14.79
C GLY A 53 2.26 13.10 13.46
N LYS A 54 2.82 11.98 13.02
CA LYS A 54 3.57 11.85 11.76
C LYS A 54 2.89 10.88 10.80
N ALA A 55 3.11 11.10 9.51
CA ALA A 55 2.70 10.16 8.48
C ALA A 55 3.68 9.00 8.39
N VAL A 56 3.18 7.79 8.60
CA VAL A 56 3.91 6.53 8.34
C VAL A 56 3.32 5.91 7.08
N VAL A 57 4.16 5.67 6.08
CA VAL A 57 3.75 5.08 4.80
C VAL A 57 4.21 3.63 4.74
N LYS A 58 3.27 2.71 4.52
CA LYS A 58 3.50 1.27 4.36
C LYS A 58 3.14 0.84 2.96
N ILE A 59 3.98 -0.01 2.39
CA ILE A 59 3.71 -0.67 1.12
C ILE A 59 2.84 -1.89 1.42
N LEU A 60 1.70 -1.99 0.75
CA LEU A 60 0.87 -3.17 0.77
C LEU A 60 1.12 -3.94 -0.53
N GLU A 61 1.54 -5.20 -0.40
CA GLU A 61 1.60 -6.10 -1.53
C GLU A 61 0.19 -6.27 -2.08
N SER A 62 0.01 -5.99 -3.37
CA SER A 62 -1.20 -6.37 -4.07
C SER A 62 -1.36 -7.89 -3.90
N PRO A 63 -2.52 -8.41 -3.45
CA PRO A 63 -2.72 -9.85 -3.42
C PRO A 63 -2.45 -10.36 -4.83
N THR A 64 -1.38 -11.13 -4.98
CA THR A 64 -1.14 -11.92 -6.18
C THR A 64 -2.38 -12.77 -6.35
N THR A 65 -3.02 -12.66 -7.51
CA THR A 65 -4.04 -13.62 -7.93
C THR A 65 -3.34 -14.96 -8.13
N GLU A 66 -3.03 -15.65 -7.04
CA GLU A 66 -2.76 -17.08 -7.00
C GLU A 66 -4.01 -17.75 -6.46
N ALA A 67 -5.02 -17.82 -7.34
CA ALA A 67 -6.12 -18.76 -7.22
C ALA A 67 -6.29 -19.42 -8.60
N ASN A 68 -5.21 -20.03 -9.11
CA ASN A 68 -5.27 -20.87 -10.30
C ASN A 68 -5.58 -22.31 -9.88
N ASN A 69 -6.81 -22.70 -10.17
CA ASN A 69 -7.23 -24.00 -10.73
C ASN A 69 -6.91 -25.26 -9.93
N ASP A 70 -7.80 -25.61 -9.01
CA ASP A 70 -7.95 -26.98 -8.48
C ASP A 70 -9.33 -27.59 -8.80
N THR A 71 -9.96 -27.17 -9.90
CA THR A 71 -11.30 -27.68 -10.30
C THR A 71 -11.29 -28.70 -11.44
N ASP A 72 -10.13 -29.17 -11.90
CA ASP A 72 -10.04 -30.08 -13.07
C ASP A 72 -9.54 -31.49 -12.71
N ARG A 73 -10.02 -32.04 -11.58
CA ARG A 73 -9.66 -33.40 -11.11
C ARG A 73 -10.85 -34.28 -10.67
N LEU A 74 -12.05 -34.05 -11.19
CA LEU A 74 -13.21 -34.92 -10.92
C LEU A 74 -13.87 -35.54 -12.16
N SER A 75 -13.17 -35.59 -13.30
CA SER A 75 -13.67 -36.25 -14.52
C SER A 75 -13.10 -37.65 -14.76
N ASN A 76 -12.38 -38.27 -13.80
CA ASN A 76 -11.74 -39.57 -14.03
C ASN A 76 -11.71 -40.53 -12.82
N LEU A 77 -12.79 -40.62 -12.04
CA LEU A 77 -13.03 -41.80 -11.20
C LEU A 77 -14.47 -42.30 -11.38
N HIS A 78 -14.56 -43.40 -12.12
CA HIS A 78 -15.65 -44.40 -12.25
C HIS A 78 -17.10 -43.93 -12.41
#